data_AF-A0A916Q645-F1
#
_entry.id   AF-A0A916Q645-F1
#
_cell.length_a   1.000
_cell.length_b   1.000
_cell.length_c   1.000
_cell.angle_alpha   90.00
_cell.angle_beta   90.00
_cell.angle_gamma   90.00
#
_symmetry.space_group_name_H-M   'P 1'
#
loop_
_entity.id
_entity.type
_entity.pdbx_description
1 polymer ?
#
loop_
_entity_poly.entity_id
_entity_poly.type
_entity_poly.pdbx_seq_one_letter_code
_entity_poly.pdbx_strand_id
1 'polypeptide(L)' 'MTRNRCMNADEVERILEKYGFELTSQKGSHRKWRNLDLQLQVIVPYHKKRDLPIGTLRNIMKGADIPESEWKTD' A
#
# COMPACT_ATOMS: atom_id res chain seq x y z
N MET A 1 -7.19 10.57 -18.78
CA MET A 1 -5.81 10.02 -18.84
C MET A 1 -5.52 9.59 -17.42
N THR A 2 -5.56 8.29 -17.11
CA THR A 2 -5.57 7.85 -15.71
C THR A 2 -4.29 8.27 -14.98
N ARG A 3 -4.44 9.03 -13.90
CA ARG A 3 -3.35 9.48 -13.02
C ARG A 3 -3.35 8.67 -11.74
N ASN A 4 -2.16 8.39 -11.20
CA ASN A 4 -2.06 7.80 -9.86
C ASN A 4 -2.43 8.87 -8.82
N ARG A 5 -3.18 8.48 -7.79
CA ARG A 5 -3.50 9.33 -6.65
C ARG A 5 -2.23 9.60 -5.84
N CYS A 6 -2.14 10.79 -5.24
CA CYS A 6 -1.18 11.03 -4.16
C CYS A 6 -1.78 10.47 -2.87
N MET A 7 -1.04 9.58 -2.20
CA MET A 7 -1.53 8.88 -1.01
C MET A 7 -0.43 8.79 0.03
N ASN A 8 -0.77 8.99 1.29
CA ASN A 8 0.14 8.76 2.41
C ASN A 8 0.07 7.29 2.89
N ALA A 9 0.96 6.94 3.82
CA ALA A 9 1.03 5.59 4.35
C ALA A 9 -0.28 5.14 5.04
N ASP A 10 -0.97 6.02 5.78
CA ASP A 10 -2.21 5.67 6.48
C ASP A 10 -3.33 5.31 5.48
N GLU A 11 -3.42 6.01 4.34
CA GLU A 11 -4.39 5.70 3.29
C GLU A 11 -4.08 4.36 2.60
N VAL A 12 -2.81 4.07 2.35
CA VAL A 12 -2.38 2.79 1.77
C VAL A 12 -2.66 1.63 2.72
N GLU A 13 -2.35 1.79 4.01
CA GLU A 13 -2.61 0.76 5.02
C GLU A 13 -4.10 0.43 5.15
N ARG A 14 -4.98 1.44 5.10
CA ARG A 14 -6.44 1.21 5.10
C ARG A 14 -6.93 0.40 3.90
N ILE A 15 -6.34 0.62 2.72
CA ILE A 15 -6.65 -0.21 1.54
C ILE A 15 -6.14 -1.63 1.78
N LEU A 16 -4.91 -1.80 2.26
CA LEU A 16 -4.37 -3.13 2.55
C LEU A 16 -5.25 -3.90 3.56
N GLU A 17 -5.69 -3.27 4.65
CA GLU A 17 -6.62 -3.85 5.62
C GLU A 17 -7.95 -4.28 4.98
N LYS A 18 -8.54 -3.43 4.12
CA LYS A 18 -9.77 -3.74 3.38
C LYS A 18 -9.63 -4.99 2.51
N TYR A 19 -8.43 -5.27 2.02
CA TYR A 19 -8.10 -6.42 1.17
C TYR A 19 -7.47 -7.58 1.95
N GLY A 20 -7.68 -7.64 3.28
CA GLY A 20 -7.29 -8.77 4.10
C GLY A 20 -5.79 -8.87 4.37
N PHE A 21 -5.03 -7.78 4.20
CA PHE A 21 -3.66 -7.73 4.67
C PHE A 21 -3.62 -7.37 6.16
N GLU A 22 -2.72 -8.03 6.87
CA GLU A 22 -2.44 -7.78 8.27
C GLU A 22 -1.00 -7.29 8.47
N LEU A 23 -0.81 -6.35 9.39
CA LEU A 23 0.52 -5.89 9.80
C LEU A 23 1.22 -6.98 10.62
N THR A 24 2.26 -7.58 10.05
CA THR A 24 2.95 -8.73 10.67
C THR A 24 4.24 -8.35 11.39
N SER A 25 4.94 -7.31 10.93
CA SER A 25 6.10 -6.78 11.65
C SER A 25 6.46 -5.36 11.22
N GLN A 26 7.30 -4.70 12.02
CA GLN A 26 7.84 -3.39 11.70
C GLN A 26 9.33 -3.33 12.04
N LYS A 27 10.14 -2.75 11.15
CA LYS A 27 11.54 -2.40 11.41
C LYS A 27 11.77 -0.93 11.06
N GLY A 28 11.97 -0.09 12.09
CA GLY A 28 12.00 1.36 11.90
C GLY A 28 10.68 1.85 11.32
N SER A 29 10.73 2.66 10.25
CA SER A 29 9.53 3.12 9.54
C SER A 29 8.98 2.13 8.53
N HIS A 30 9.61 0.97 8.29
CA HIS A 30 9.12 0.02 7.30
C HIS A 30 8.21 -1.00 7.96
N ARG A 31 6.93 -1.01 7.54
CA ARG A 31 5.89 -1.90 8.03
C ARG A 31 5.63 -3.02 7.02
N LYS A 32 5.62 -4.25 7.49
CA LYS A 32 5.40 -5.45 6.67
C LYS A 32 3.95 -5.90 6.78
N TRP A 33 3.27 -5.93 5.66
CA TRP A 33 1.88 -6.35 5.54
C TRP A 33 1.82 -7.69 4.78
N ARG A 34 0.99 -8.62 5.26
CA ARG A 34 0.80 -9.94 4.61
C ARG A 34 -0.68 -10.26 4.48
N ASN A 35 -1.07 -10.80 3.33
CA ASN A 35 -2.33 -11.51 3.15
C ASN A 35 -2.01 -13.00 3.06
N LEU A 36 -2.49 -13.78 4.04
CA LEU A 36 -2.19 -15.21 4.12
C LEU A 36 -3.00 -16.05 3.12
N ASP A 37 -4.21 -15.63 2.77
CA ASP A 37 -5.05 -16.35 1.81
C ASP A 37 -4.47 -16.29 0.39
N LEU A 38 -3.95 -15.11 0.01
CA LEU A 38 -3.33 -14.88 -1.29
C LEU A 38 -1.82 -15.15 -1.31
N GLN A 39 -1.22 -15.43 -0.15
CA GLN A 39 0.24 -15.60 0.02
C GLN A 39 1.05 -14.38 -0.49
N LEU A 40 0.51 -13.17 -0.30
CA LEU A 40 1.14 -11.91 -0.72
C LEU A 40 1.78 -11.16 0.46
N GLN A 41 2.84 -10.42 0.17
CA GLN A 41 3.53 -9.57 1.15
C GLN A 41 4.00 -8.26 0.50
N VAL A 42 3.76 -7.15 1.19
CA VAL A 42 4.27 -5.83 0.80
C VAL A 42 4.91 -5.11 1.98
N ILE A 43 5.78 -4.14 1.66
CA ILE A 43 6.40 -3.26 2.66
C ILE A 43 5.89 -1.84 2.42
N VAL A 44 5.31 -1.24 3.46
CA VAL A 44 4.85 0.15 3.45
C VAL A 44 5.83 1.01 4.25
N PRO A 45 6.48 2.02 3.62
CA PRO A 45 7.30 2.98 4.34
C PRO A 45 6.42 4.02 5.04
N TYR A 46 6.38 3.96 6.37
CA TYR A 46 5.59 4.81 7.24
C TYR A 46 6.34 6.10 7.62
N HIS A 47 6.41 7.05 6.68
CA HIS A 47 6.93 8.40 6.95
C HIS A 47 5.77 9.32 7.31
N LYS A 48 5.68 9.70 8.59
CA LYS A 48 4.56 10.48 9.16
C LYS A 48 4.16 11.67 8.25
N LYS A 49 2.89 11.67 7.82
CA LYS A 49 2.21 12.74 7.06
C LYS A 49 2.82 13.11 5.70
N ARG A 50 3.69 12.29 5.13
CA ARG A 50 4.20 12.50 3.76
C ARG A 50 3.57 11.50 2.81
N ASP A 51 3.27 11.98 1.62
CA ASP A 51 2.82 11.12 0.53
C ASP A 51 3.94 10.17 0.12
N LEU A 52 3.54 8.96 -0.27
CA LEU A 52 4.45 8.01 -0.86
C LEU A 52 4.86 8.49 -2.25
N PRO A 53 6.14 8.32 -2.64
CA PRO A 53 6.53 8.48 -4.03
C PRO A 53 5.65 7.62 -4.94
N ILE A 54 5.24 8.15 -6.09
CA ILE A 54 4.27 7.50 -6.99
C ILE A 54 4.73 6.09 -7.40
N GLY A 55 6.04 5.90 -7.60
CA GLY A 55 6.62 4.58 -7.89
C GLY A 55 6.46 3.61 -6.71
N THR A 56 6.65 4.08 -5.48
CA THR A 56 6.46 3.30 -4.25
C THR A 56 5.00 2.89 -4.09
N LEU A 57 4.07 3.84 -4.21
CA LEU A 57 2.63 3.56 -4.17
C LEU A 57 2.25 2.49 -5.21
N ARG A 58 2.66 2.69 -6.47
CA ARG A 58 2.38 1.74 -7.56
C ARG A 58 2.93 0.35 -7.28
N ASN A 59 4.15 0.25 -6.77
CA ASN A 59 4.78 -1.04 -6.46
C ASN A 59 4.05 -1.77 -5.33
N ILE A 60 3.62 -1.04 -4.29
CA ILE A 60 2.83 -1.61 -3.20
C ILE A 60 1.49 -2.12 -3.73
N MET A 61 0.73 -1.29 -4.44
CA MET A 61 -0.61 -1.66 -4.91
C MET A 61 -0.57 -2.83 -5.89
N LYS A 62 0.39 -2.86 -6.81
CA LYS A 62 0.58 -4.00 -7.72
C LYS A 62 1.05 -5.26 -7.00
N GLY A 63 1.98 -5.14 -6.05
CA GLY A 63 2.47 -6.29 -5.27
C GLY A 63 1.43 -6.88 -4.32
N ALA A 64 0.43 -6.09 -3.95
CA ALA A 64 -0.71 -6.49 -3.14
C ALA A 64 -1.94 -6.91 -3.96
N ASP A 65 -1.82 -6.97 -5.29
CA ASP A 65 -2.92 -7.28 -6.22
C ASP A 65 -4.17 -6.39 -6.03
N ILE A 66 -3.94 -5.11 -5.73
CA ILE A 66 -5.01 -4.12 -5.53
C ILE A 66 -5.43 -3.54 -6.89
N PRO A 67 -6.74 -3.52 -7.20
CA PRO A 67 -7.25 -3.01 -8.47
C PRO A 67 -6.92 -1.53 -8.66
N GLU A 68 -6.67 -1.14 -9.91
CA GLU A 68 -6.26 0.22 -10.24
C GLU A 68 -7.30 1.29 -9.85
N SER A 69 -8.58 0.93 -9.73
CA SER A 69 -9.66 1.83 -9.28
C SER A 69 -9.49 2.37 -7.86
N GLU A 70 -8.71 1.71 -7.00
CA GLU A 70 -8.46 2.17 -5.62
C GLU A 70 -7.48 3.35 -5.59
N TRP A 71 -6.49 3.35 -6.49
CA TRP A 71 -5.32 4.22 -6.42
C TRP A 71 -5.05 5.03 -7.70
N LYS A 72 -5.90 4.90 -8.73
CA LYS A 72 -5.93 5.80 -9.89
C LYS A 72 -7.22 6.62 -9.92
N THR A 73 -7.13 7.76 -10.59
CA THR A 73 -8.24 8.67 -10.92
C THR A 73 -8.23 8.92 -12.42
N ASP A 74 -9.41 9.20 -13.00
CA ASP A 74 -9.60 9.45 -14.44
C ASP A 74 -8.93 10.74 -14.95
#